data_AF-A0A4Y2C4B4-F1
#
_entry.id   AF-A0A4Y2C4B4-F1
#
_cell.length_a   1.000
_cell.length_b   1.000
_cell.length_c   1.000
_cell.angle_alpha   90.00
_cell.angle_beta   90.00
_cell.angle_gamma   90.00
#
_symmetry.space_group_name_H-M   'P 1'
#
loop_
_entity.id
_entity.type
_entity.pdbx_description
1 polymer ?
#
loop_
_entity_poly.entity_id
_entity_poly.type
_entity_poly.pdbx_seq_one_letter_code
_entity_poly.pdbx_strand_id
1 'polypeptide(L)'
;MQRSGRPKTFSEREERWIVKQLHINPRTSAIKLTLKCKIRFRKSVNPETVRNVLRKHKYHGRVPGRKHYISKANRKARLAFAKMYVKQPTEFWENVIFVDESKCNIFRSGGKQKV
;
A
#
# COMPACT_ATOMS: atom_id res chain seq x y z
N MET A 1 -35.31 15.71 -18.15
CA MET A 1 -35.36 14.88 -16.92
C MET A 1 -34.25 13.84 -16.96
N GLN A 2 -33.42 13.77 -15.91
CA GLN A 2 -32.46 12.67 -15.74
C GLN A 2 -33.24 11.38 -15.48
N ARG A 3 -32.97 10.32 -16.25
CA ARG A 3 -33.60 9.01 -16.02
C ARG A 3 -33.00 8.37 -14.77
N SER A 4 -33.85 7.84 -13.88
CA SER A 4 -33.39 7.06 -12.74
C SER A 4 -32.80 5.74 -13.23
N GLY A 5 -31.50 5.56 -12.99
CA GLY A 5 -30.80 4.31 -13.30
C GLY A 5 -31.16 3.18 -12.32
N ARG A 6 -30.57 2.00 -12.55
CA ARG A 6 -30.70 0.85 -11.65
C ARG A 6 -30.19 1.21 -10.23
N PRO A 7 -30.93 0.83 -9.16
CA PRO A 7 -30.46 1.05 -7.80
C PRO A 7 -29.14 0.31 -7.53
N LYS A 8 -28.27 0.93 -6.73
CA LYS A 8 -26.98 0.35 -6.35
C LYS A 8 -27.18 -0.85 -5.41
N THR A 9 -26.34 -1.87 -5.55
CA THR A 9 -26.36 -3.05 -4.67
C THR A 9 -26.01 -2.72 -3.22
N PHE A 10 -25.05 -1.80 -3.03
CA PHE A 10 -24.62 -1.33 -1.72
C PHE A 10 -25.12 0.10 -1.47
N SER A 11 -25.59 0.33 -0.26
CA SER A 11 -25.85 1.66 0.29
C SER A 11 -24.52 2.34 0.65
N GLU A 12 -24.54 3.66 0.80
CA GLU A 12 -23.35 4.42 1.18
C GLU A 12 -22.74 3.99 2.52
N ARG A 13 -23.58 3.53 3.46
CA ARG A 13 -23.12 3.01 4.75
C ARG A 13 -22.36 1.70 4.59
N GLU A 14 -22.83 0.83 3.69
CA GLU A 14 -22.16 -0.43 3.37
C GLU A 14 -20.87 -0.20 2.61
N GLU A 15 -20.85 0.72 1.64
CA GLU A 15 -19.62 1.13 0.93
C GLU A 15 -18.56 1.66 1.91
N ARG A 16 -18.94 2.55 2.83
CA ARG A 16 -18.03 3.06 3.88
C ARG A 16 -17.46 1.94 4.74
N TRP A 17 -18.27 0.93 5.05
CA TRP A 17 -17.79 -0.23 5.81
C TRP A 17 -16.79 -1.07 5.00
N ILE A 18 -17.04 -1.29 3.70
CA ILE A 18 -16.10 -1.99 2.80
C ILE A 18 -14.75 -1.26 2.78
N VAL A 19 -14.75 0.07 2.65
CA VAL A 19 -13.53 0.88 2.67
C VAL A 19 -12.82 0.77 4.03
N LYS A 20 -13.57 0.79 5.14
CA LYS A 20 -13.00 0.60 6.49
C LYS A 20 -12.28 -0.75 6.62
N GLN A 21 -12.78 -1.81 5.98
CA GLN A 21 -12.10 -3.11 6.01
C GLN A 21 -10.72 -3.08 5.33
N LEU A 22 -10.54 -2.26 4.28
CA LEU A 22 -9.23 -2.06 3.67
C LEU A 22 -8.24 -1.32 4.57
N HIS A 23 -8.71 -0.35 5.36
CA HIS A 23 -7.84 0.34 6.32
C HIS A 23 -7.33 -0.59 7.43
N ILE A 24 -8.15 -1.55 7.86
CA ILE A 24 -7.75 -2.56 8.85
C ILE A 24 -6.70 -3.51 8.26
N ASN A 25 -6.93 -4.00 7.04
CA ASN A 25 -5.99 -4.87 6.36
C ASN A 25 -5.97 -4.60 4.85
N PRO A 26 -4.99 -3.81 4.37
CA PRO A 26 -4.88 -3.44 2.95
C PRO A 26 -4.59 -4.62 2.02
N ARG A 27 -4.14 -5.77 2.54
CA ARG A 27 -3.86 -6.99 1.76
C ARG A 27 -5.09 -7.86 1.55
N THR A 28 -6.26 -7.46 2.05
CA THR A 28 -7.49 -8.23 1.89
C THR A 28 -7.93 -8.24 0.43
N SER A 29 -8.10 -9.42 -0.16
CA SER A 29 -8.58 -9.56 -1.53
C SER A 29 -10.06 -9.22 -1.66
N ALA A 30 -10.49 -8.80 -2.85
CA ALA A 30 -11.90 -8.54 -3.16
C ALA A 30 -12.80 -9.77 -2.92
N ILE A 31 -12.28 -10.98 -3.14
CA ILE A 31 -13.00 -12.24 -2.86
C ILE A 31 -13.27 -12.39 -1.36
N LYS A 32 -12.26 -12.17 -0.51
CA LYS A 32 -12.42 -12.21 0.95
C LYS A 32 -13.38 -11.11 1.44
N LEU A 33 -13.29 -9.91 0.87
CA LEU A 33 -14.23 -8.82 1.18
C LEU A 33 -15.67 -9.17 0.81
N THR A 34 -15.87 -9.85 -0.32
CA THR A 34 -17.19 -10.31 -0.76
C THR A 34 -17.80 -11.28 0.24
N LEU A 35 -17.02 -12.24 0.75
CA LEU A 35 -17.47 -13.16 1.79
C LEU A 35 -17.85 -12.41 3.09
N LYS A 36 -17.01 -11.44 3.50
CA LYS A 36 -17.32 -10.59 4.66
C LYS A 36 -18.61 -9.78 4.47
N CYS A 37 -18.86 -9.27 3.25
CA CYS A 37 -20.10 -8.57 2.91
C CYS A 37 -21.31 -9.51 2.96
N LYS A 38 -21.17 -10.76 2.47
CA LYS A 38 -22.22 -11.77 2.54
C LYS A 38 -22.60 -12.07 3.99
N ILE A 39 -21.62 -12.25 4.87
CA ILE A 39 -21.87 -12.54 6.29
C ILE A 39 -22.55 -11.35 6.99
N ARG A 40 -22.06 -10.14 6.76
CA ARG A 40 -22.53 -8.95 7.48
C ARG A 40 -23.85 -8.38 6.97
N PHE A 41 -24.01 -8.29 5.66
CA PHE A 41 -25.16 -7.63 5.01
C PHE A 41 -26.15 -8.62 4.40
N ARG A 42 -25.86 -9.92 4.45
CA ARG A 42 -26.64 -10.99 3.78
C ARG A 42 -26.80 -10.77 2.27
N LYS A 43 -25.86 -10.04 1.66
CA LYS A 43 -25.82 -9.77 0.22
C LYS A 43 -24.78 -10.65 -0.48
N SER A 44 -25.25 -11.54 -1.33
CA SER A 44 -24.37 -12.30 -2.23
C SER A 44 -24.09 -11.45 -3.47
N VAL A 45 -22.85 -11.02 -3.65
CA VAL A 45 -22.44 -10.16 -4.78
C VAL A 45 -21.27 -10.77 -5.52
N ASN A 46 -21.10 -10.40 -6.79
CA ASN A 46 -19.87 -10.73 -7.52
C ASN A 46 -18.70 -9.93 -6.93
N PRO A 47 -17.49 -10.51 -6.77
CA PRO A 47 -16.29 -9.77 -6.40
C PRO A 47 -16.03 -8.50 -7.22
N GLU A 48 -16.46 -8.44 -8.49
CA GLU A 48 -16.35 -7.24 -9.33
C GLU A 48 -17.17 -6.07 -8.78
N THR A 49 -18.33 -6.32 -8.17
CA THR A 49 -19.13 -5.27 -7.50
C THR A 49 -18.34 -4.63 -6.37
N VAL A 50 -17.61 -5.43 -5.58
CA VAL A 50 -16.71 -4.91 -4.53
C VAL A 50 -15.56 -4.12 -5.16
N ARG A 51 -14.93 -4.62 -6.23
CA ARG A 51 -13.87 -3.89 -6.93
C ARG A 51 -14.36 -2.54 -7.47
N ASN A 52 -15.59 -2.46 -7.98
CA ASN A 52 -16.18 -1.22 -8.48
C ASN A 52 -16.41 -0.19 -7.37
N VAL A 53 -16.89 -0.63 -6.20
CA VAL A 53 -16.97 0.24 -5.00
C VAL A 53 -15.58 0.76 -4.62
N LEU A 54 -14.56 -0.11 -4.63
CA LEU A 54 -13.18 0.30 -4.31
C LEU A 54 -12.62 1.32 -5.31
N ARG A 55 -12.82 1.09 -6.61
CA ARG A 55 -12.39 2.03 -7.67
C ARG A 55 -13.13 3.36 -7.60
N LYS A 56 -14.42 3.37 -7.26
CA LYS A 56 -15.20 4.59 -6.99
C LYS A 56 -14.57 5.43 -5.87
N HIS A 57 -14.02 4.76 -4.85
CA HIS A 57 -13.25 5.39 -3.77
C HIS A 57 -11.74 5.56 -4.08
N LYS A 58 -11.32 5.42 -5.34
CA LYS A 58 -9.93 5.58 -5.81
C LYS A 58 -8.92 4.57 -5.22
N TYR A 59 -9.39 3.40 -4.78
CA TYR A 59 -8.52 2.31 -4.34
C TYR A 59 -8.19 1.37 -5.50
N HIS A 60 -6.90 1.10 -5.68
CA HIS A 60 -6.39 0.20 -6.71
C HIS A 60 -5.50 -0.87 -6.08
N GLY A 61 -5.57 -2.09 -6.63
CA GLY A 61 -4.64 -3.16 -6.25
C GLY A 61 -3.23 -2.80 -6.69
N ARG A 62 -2.28 -2.81 -5.77
CA ARG A 62 -0.85 -2.59 -6.01
C ARG A 62 -0.02 -3.61 -5.25
N VAL A 63 1.13 -3.98 -5.80
CA VAL A 63 2.11 -4.81 -5.10
C VAL A 63 2.96 -3.89 -4.22
N PRO A 64 3.07 -4.13 -2.91
CA PRO A 64 3.93 -3.32 -2.05
C PRO A 64 5.41 -3.51 -2.43
N GLY A 65 6.17 -2.42 -2.47
CA GLY A 65 7.61 -2.48 -2.69
C GLY A 65 8.34 -3.25 -1.58
N ARG A 66 9.36 -4.02 -1.96
CA ARG A 66 10.24 -4.71 -1.00
C ARG A 66 11.09 -3.67 -0.28
N LYS A 67 11.11 -3.73 1.06
CA LYS A 67 11.96 -2.89 1.90
C LYS A 67 12.74 -3.78 2.85
N HIS A 68 14.01 -3.45 3.08
CA HIS A 68 14.82 -4.10 4.11
C HIS A 68 14.17 -3.90 5.48
N TYR A 69 14.23 -4.93 6.31
CA TYR A 69 13.80 -4.82 7.70
C TYR A 69 14.75 -3.88 8.46
N ILE A 70 14.20 -2.90 9.18
CA ILE A 70 14.97 -1.96 10.01
C ILE A 70 14.48 -2.11 11.45
N SER A 71 15.40 -2.47 12.35
CA SER A 71 15.13 -2.58 13.79
C SER A 71 14.64 -1.24 14.36
N LYS A 72 13.93 -1.29 15.49
CA LYS A 72 13.45 -0.06 16.15
C LYS A 72 14.61 0.87 16.53
N ALA A 73 15.72 0.32 17.02
CA ALA A 73 16.92 1.07 17.36
C ALA A 73 17.53 1.77 16.13
N ASN A 74 17.74 1.02 15.03
CA ASN A 74 18.31 1.58 13.80
C ASN A 74 17.41 2.65 13.20
N ARG A 75 16.09 2.52 13.31
CA ARG A 75 15.14 3.54 12.87
C ARG A 75 15.30 4.85 13.64
N LYS A 76 15.49 4.78 14.96
CA LYS A 76 15.74 5.96 15.81
C LYS A 76 17.06 6.62 15.44
N ALA A 77 18.14 5.83 15.32
CA ALA A 77 19.46 6.33 14.93
C ALA A 77 19.43 7.02 13.56
N ARG A 78 18.81 6.38 12.55
CA ARG A 78 18.67 6.96 11.21
C ARG A 78 17.88 8.26 11.20
N LEU A 79 16.80 8.35 12.00
CA LEU A 79 16.01 9.58 12.09
C LEU A 79 16.78 10.71 12.79
N ALA A 80 17.53 10.39 13.86
CA ALA A 80 18.38 11.36 14.54
C ALA A 80 19.46 11.90 13.59
N PHE A 81 20.16 11.02 12.89
CA PHE A 81 21.13 11.39 11.86
C PHE A 81 20.50 12.29 10.79
N ALA A 82 19.37 11.88 10.20
CA ALA A 82 18.69 12.69 9.19
C ALA A 82 18.33 14.10 9.72
N LYS A 83 17.81 14.20 10.94
CA LYS A 83 17.48 15.50 11.56
C LYS A 83 18.68 16.39 11.80
N MET A 84 19.84 15.82 12.13
CA MET A 84 21.08 16.58 12.34
C MET A 84 21.56 17.25 11.04
N TYR A 85 21.44 16.56 9.91
CA TYR A 85 22.01 17.00 8.65
C TYR A 85 21.00 17.64 7.67
N VAL A 86 19.69 17.51 7.89
CA VAL A 86 18.66 18.03 6.95
C VAL A 86 18.71 19.55 6.74
N LYS A 87 19.23 20.31 7.72
CA LYS A 87 19.35 21.76 7.67
C LYS A 87 20.76 22.24 7.30
N GLN A 88 21.68 21.34 7.00
CA GLN A 88 23.03 21.73 6.62
C GLN A 88 23.01 22.40 5.25
N PRO A 89 23.83 23.44 5.06
CA PRO A 89 23.86 24.18 3.82
C PRO A 89 24.61 23.39 2.74
N THR A 90 24.52 23.82 1.48
CA THR A 90 25.06 23.07 0.34
C THR A 90 26.57 22.91 0.42
N GLU A 91 27.30 23.92 0.91
CA GLU A 91 28.76 23.91 1.03
C GLU A 91 29.25 22.79 1.97
N PHE A 92 28.44 22.41 2.96
CA PHE A 92 28.73 21.26 3.80
C PHE A 92 28.76 19.97 2.97
N TRP A 93 27.76 19.77 2.10
CA TRP A 93 27.64 18.56 1.28
C TRP A 93 28.66 18.48 0.16
N GLU A 94 29.14 19.61 -0.36
CA GLU A 94 30.22 19.65 -1.36
C GLU A 94 31.51 19.04 -0.83
N ASN A 95 31.72 19.10 0.49
CA ASN A 95 32.89 18.55 1.16
C ASN A 95 32.68 17.11 1.67
N VAL A 96 31.51 16.50 1.44
CA VAL A 96 31.20 15.14 1.91
C VAL A 96 31.34 14.13 0.77
N ILE A 97 32.23 13.16 0.95
CA ILE A 97 32.37 12.01 0.05
C ILE A 97 31.65 10.82 0.67
N PHE A 98 30.65 10.29 -0.03
CA PHE A 98 30.00 9.04 0.34
C PHE A 98 30.70 7.86 -0.33
N VAL A 99 31.09 6.88 0.47
CA VAL A 99 31.69 5.62 0.01
C VAL A 99 30.78 4.48 0.44
N ASP A 100 30.47 3.58 -0.49
CA ASP A 100 29.74 2.35 -0.23
C ASP A 100 30.32 1.24 -1.11
N GLU A 101 30.22 0.00 -0.64
CA GLU A 101 30.65 -1.18 -1.39
C GLU A 101 29.42 -1.92 -1.90
N SER A 102 29.39 -2.18 -3.21
CA SER A 102 28.34 -3.01 -3.81
C SER A 102 28.93 -4.14 -4.63
N LYS A 103 28.23 -5.28 -4.61
CA LYS A 103 28.66 -6.47 -5.35
C LYS A 103 28.36 -6.32 -6.84
N CYS A 104 29.40 -6.18 -7.65
CA CYS A 104 29.30 -6.29 -9.11
C CYS A 104 29.43 -7.76 -9.54
N ASN A 105 28.38 -8.35 -10.13
CA ASN A 105 28.44 -9.71 -10.68
C ASN A 105 28.75 -9.65 -12.18
N ILE A 106 29.88 -10.20 -12.62
CA ILE A 106 30.26 -10.29 -14.05
C ILE A 106 29.52 -11.46 -14.74
N PHE A 107 29.23 -12.54 -14.01
CA PHE A 107 28.44 -13.68 -14.48
C PHE A 107 27.42 -14.14 -13.43
N ARG A 108 26.25 -14.60 -13.89
CA ARG A 108 25.03 -14.97 -13.11
C ARG A 108 24.41 -13.82 -12.29
N SER A 109 23.15 -13.51 -12.55
CA SER A 109 22.34 -12.64 -11.69
C SER A 109 21.91 -13.40 -10.43
N GLY A 110 21.91 -12.75 -9.25
CA GLY A 110 21.44 -13.31 -7.98
C GLY A 110 19.96 -13.74 -7.91
N GLY A 111 19.28 -13.75 -9.06
CA GLY A 111 17.90 -14.18 -9.22
C GLY A 111 16.90 -13.27 -8.51
N LYS A 112 15.63 -13.39 -8.87
CA LYS A 112 14.56 -12.84 -8.05
C LYS A 112 14.36 -13.79 -6.88
N GLN A 113 14.66 -13.36 -5.66
CA GLN A 113 14.28 -14.12 -4.47
C GLN A 113 12.75 -14.28 -4.46
N LYS A 114 12.25 -15.50 -4.62
CA LYS A 114 10.83 -15.81 -4.54
C LYS A 114 10.41 -15.74 -3.06
N VAL A 115 9.31 -15.05 -2.80
CA VAL A 115 8.69 -14.90 -1.47
C VAL A 115 7.36 -15.61 -1.53
#